data_AF-A0A5Q4ZTA5-F1
#
_entry.id   AF-A0A5Q4ZTA5-F1
#
_cell.length_a   1.000
_cell.length_b   1.000
_cell.length_c   1.000
_cell.angle_alpha   90.00
_cell.angle_beta   90.00
_cell.angle_gamma   90.00
#
_symmetry.space_group_name_H-M   'P 1'
#
loop_
_entity.id
_entity.type
_entity.pdbx_description
1 polymer ?
#
loop_
_entity_poly.entity_id
_entity_poly.type
_entity_poly.pdbx_seq_one_letter_code
_entity_poly.pdbx_strand_id
1 'polypeptide(L)'
;MSKQMKFGLLPAAIAGALLSGNAFAGTEACIEVFKSAANDYQEHNVLYTAASCNFATVGGTTANSLRANDSADIAYELTKNLDLNFEAVDQDDAAETLNIVYVPTSDIPAASRLKFRLNGATFANNSNIIYLVKAEADSATGITTKYSAVASTDGAVDGENVITFIVTDLIGAGTRLVLSLENQPTLDLTGAVENRTTFESPAINIANPEVCTPNDKVTLEVIEAKSDFGQDIKGAVTNPATNKLADLVDIQKQFTLLHDAQLTTEALVDAESPSYRGQFVFSKTDTGLWVNQTTEQGLFWESTIQNKISSLDQYVEIDTEDRLRVRLNPEGSLGGVMNFAMLYNDTTRANTPLDASEDSHISTEAQYMYNYNTTGNRWTNVKDTAQEYSYNIYDVVNGEDSARIAMQLEGNGQPMSFNYLLNASLGLEFKDVKLQDDTYCQTKTPFKVGVNGATLKVPHTTNNPANFVRITNEHVTGAEVSVTVFDENSTTAANEITFVLNAENGFSEELGPKDSIVYKSDKIIKKYAELLKAKTGLDALKTSDRVSMTFVVTAPKDTVHATSVIKGPGNTDRVMAVLDNNKWSQ
;
A
#
# COMPACT_ATOMS: atom_id res chain seq x y z
N MET A 1 -78.47 35.06 -17.44
CA MET A 1 -77.73 36.25 -17.00
C MET A 1 -76.62 35.83 -16.05
N SER A 2 -75.44 36.39 -16.31
CA SER A 2 -74.13 36.29 -15.65
C SER A 2 -74.08 36.19 -14.11
N LYS A 3 -73.22 35.26 -13.65
CA LYS A 3 -72.21 35.33 -12.57
C LYS A 3 -72.18 36.62 -11.72
N GLN A 4 -72.12 36.44 -10.40
CA GLN A 4 -71.03 36.95 -9.54
C GLN A 4 -70.84 36.01 -8.34
N MET A 5 -69.78 35.17 -8.38
CA MET A 5 -69.26 34.52 -7.18
C MET A 5 -68.34 35.51 -6.45
N LYS A 6 -68.52 35.63 -5.13
CA LYS A 6 -67.76 36.50 -4.24
C LYS A 6 -66.30 36.03 -4.14
N PHE A 7 -65.43 36.65 -4.93
CA PHE A 7 -64.00 36.74 -4.65
C PHE A 7 -63.81 37.61 -3.41
N GLY A 8 -63.49 37.01 -2.27
CA GLY A 8 -63.31 37.79 -1.06
C GLY A 8 -62.81 37.00 0.14
N LEU A 9 -61.88 36.06 -0.06
CA LEU A 9 -61.16 35.40 1.05
C LEU A 9 -59.70 35.00 0.70
N LEU A 10 -59.23 35.25 -0.52
CA LEU A 10 -57.86 34.92 -0.96
C LEU A 10 -56.73 35.86 -0.47
N PRO A 11 -56.94 37.13 -0.08
CA PRO A 11 -55.82 37.97 0.39
C PRO A 11 -55.38 37.68 1.84
N ALA A 12 -56.24 37.10 2.69
CA ALA A 12 -55.90 36.86 4.10
C ALA A 12 -55.02 35.61 4.31
N ALA A 13 -55.13 34.61 3.44
CA ALA A 13 -54.24 33.44 3.45
C ALA A 13 -52.84 33.77 2.89
N ILE A 14 -52.75 34.70 1.93
CA ILE A 14 -51.48 35.15 1.34
C ILE A 14 -50.78 36.16 2.27
N ALA A 15 -51.52 36.97 3.04
CA ALA A 15 -50.95 37.84 4.07
C ALA A 15 -50.46 37.08 5.32
N GLY A 16 -51.10 35.96 5.68
CA GLY A 16 -50.57 35.03 6.70
C GLY A 16 -49.28 34.33 6.27
N ALA A 17 -49.11 34.09 4.97
CA ALA A 17 -47.87 33.58 4.36
C ALA A 17 -46.77 34.64 4.17
N LEU A 18 -47.07 35.93 4.39
CA LEU A 18 -46.13 37.05 4.28
C LEU A 18 -45.73 37.64 5.66
N LEU A 19 -46.27 37.10 6.76
CA LEU A 19 -45.96 37.52 8.13
C LEU A 19 -45.15 36.48 8.93
N SER A 20 -44.70 35.38 8.31
CA SER A 20 -43.60 34.55 8.83
C SER A 20 -42.28 35.30 8.62
N GLY A 21 -42.08 36.33 9.45
CA GLY A 21 -40.82 37.06 9.57
C GLY A 21 -39.74 36.18 10.16
N ASN A 22 -39.22 35.28 9.33
CA ASN A 22 -37.83 34.82 9.19
C ASN A 22 -37.75 33.87 7.97
N ALA A 23 -38.32 34.25 6.82
CA ALA A 23 -38.00 33.57 5.56
C ALA A 23 -36.53 33.85 5.22
N PHE A 24 -35.60 33.05 5.77
CA PHE A 24 -34.21 33.14 5.38
C PHE A 24 -34.12 32.71 3.91
N ALA A 25 -33.75 33.67 3.05
CA ALA A 25 -33.47 33.43 1.64
C ALA A 25 -32.03 32.93 1.47
N GLY A 26 -31.65 31.92 2.26
CA GLY A 26 -30.32 31.34 2.21
C GLY A 26 -30.02 30.68 0.86
N THR A 27 -28.73 30.47 0.59
CA THR A 27 -28.26 30.07 -0.75
C THR A 27 -27.90 28.59 -0.86
N GLU A 28 -27.87 27.87 0.26
CA GLU A 28 -27.44 26.47 0.34
C GLU A 28 -28.06 25.78 1.57
N ALA A 29 -28.29 24.47 1.53
CA ALA A 29 -28.48 23.67 2.73
C ALA A 29 -27.14 23.19 3.29
N CYS A 30 -27.15 22.87 4.58
CA CYS A 30 -26.00 22.41 5.33
C CYS A 30 -26.23 21.01 5.89
N ILE A 31 -25.15 20.27 6.09
CA ILE A 31 -25.18 18.97 6.74
C ILE A 31 -24.15 18.99 7.86
N GLU A 32 -24.58 18.65 9.07
CA GLU A 32 -23.71 18.44 10.23
C GLU A 32 -23.47 16.93 10.35
N VAL A 33 -22.21 16.53 10.50
CA VAL A 33 -21.80 15.15 10.74
C VAL A 33 -20.96 15.14 12.00
N PHE A 34 -21.34 14.33 12.97
CA PHE A 34 -20.57 14.24 14.20
C PHE A 34 -20.76 12.89 14.90
N LYS A 35 -19.69 12.41 15.51
CA LYS A 35 -19.75 11.29 16.45
C LYS A 35 -20.19 11.81 17.82
N SER A 36 -20.97 11.00 18.51
CA SER A 36 -21.25 11.22 19.93
C SER A 36 -21.60 9.92 20.61
N ALA A 37 -21.27 9.80 21.90
CA ALA A 37 -21.87 8.78 22.73
C ALA A 37 -23.39 8.88 22.59
N ALA A 38 -24.09 7.76 22.41
CA ALA A 38 -25.54 7.71 22.23
C ALA A 38 -26.23 8.80 23.09
N ASN A 39 -27.00 9.69 22.44
CA ASN A 39 -27.84 10.74 23.04
C ASN A 39 -27.29 12.19 23.18
N ASP A 40 -26.32 12.67 22.38
CA ASP A 40 -25.91 14.10 22.41
C ASP A 40 -26.57 14.95 21.30
N TYR A 41 -27.90 15.03 21.32
CA TYR A 41 -28.71 15.93 20.48
C TYR A 41 -29.05 17.26 21.18
N GLN A 42 -28.15 17.73 22.06
CA GLN A 42 -28.36 19.01 22.73
C GLN A 42 -28.46 20.12 21.68
N GLU A 43 -29.40 21.05 21.90
CA GLU A 43 -29.62 22.23 21.05
C GLU A 43 -30.21 21.94 19.66
N HIS A 44 -30.72 20.72 19.38
CA HIS A 44 -31.43 20.41 18.12
C HIS A 44 -32.73 21.24 17.93
N ASN A 45 -33.29 21.79 19.02
CA ASN A 45 -34.42 22.72 19.00
C ASN A 45 -34.02 24.18 18.71
N VAL A 46 -32.72 24.50 18.64
CA VAL A 46 -32.22 25.82 18.26
C VAL A 46 -32.27 25.95 16.74
N LEU A 47 -32.86 27.03 16.24
CA LEU A 47 -32.88 27.32 14.81
C LEU A 47 -31.55 27.93 14.35
N TYR A 48 -31.05 27.47 13.20
CA TYR A 48 -29.89 28.06 12.54
C TYR A 48 -30.30 29.30 11.74
N THR A 49 -29.64 30.43 11.98
CA THR A 49 -30.01 31.74 11.43
C THR A 49 -28.99 32.32 10.46
N ALA A 50 -27.94 31.60 10.09
CA ALA A 50 -27.01 32.07 9.06
C ALA A 50 -27.48 31.67 7.66
N ALA A 51 -27.24 32.55 6.67
CA ALA A 51 -27.72 32.38 5.29
C ALA A 51 -26.88 31.39 4.45
N SER A 52 -25.73 30.98 4.97
CA SER A 52 -24.81 30.00 4.42
C SER A 52 -24.25 29.15 5.57
N CYS A 53 -23.64 28.01 5.27
CA CYS A 53 -23.15 27.11 6.31
C CYS A 53 -21.91 27.69 7.01
N ASN A 54 -21.93 27.75 8.34
CA ASN A 54 -20.85 28.30 9.14
C ASN A 54 -20.49 27.27 10.22
N PHE A 55 -19.51 26.40 9.92
CA PHE A 55 -19.08 25.37 10.85
C PHE A 55 -18.20 25.96 11.95
N ALA A 56 -18.47 25.58 13.20
CA ALA A 56 -17.64 25.91 14.34
C ALA A 56 -16.25 25.28 14.18
N THR A 57 -15.22 25.94 14.72
CA THR A 57 -13.86 25.39 14.73
C THR A 57 -13.65 24.43 15.91
N VAL A 58 -14.37 24.62 17.01
CA VAL A 58 -14.34 23.76 18.21
C VAL A 58 -15.69 23.90 18.95
N GLY A 59 -16.27 22.80 19.45
CA GLY A 59 -17.45 22.83 20.32
C GLY A 59 -18.82 22.89 19.61
N GLY A 60 -19.87 22.92 20.43
CA GLY A 60 -21.28 22.63 20.07
C GLY A 60 -22.02 23.65 19.20
N THR A 61 -23.32 23.40 19.06
CA THR A 61 -24.20 24.00 18.07
C THR A 61 -24.73 25.35 18.53
N THR A 62 -24.82 26.36 17.67
CA THR A 62 -25.48 27.61 18.03
C THR A 62 -26.48 28.07 16.97
N ALA A 63 -27.17 29.17 17.25
CA ALA A 63 -28.00 29.82 16.24
C ALA A 63 -27.19 30.29 15.02
N ASN A 64 -25.88 30.54 15.15
CA ASN A 64 -25.05 31.05 14.06
C ASN A 64 -23.88 30.13 13.66
N SER A 65 -23.77 28.96 14.28
CA SER A 65 -22.73 27.98 13.98
C SER A 65 -23.29 26.57 13.94
N LEU A 66 -22.81 25.82 12.97
CA LEU A 66 -23.01 24.39 12.82
C LEU A 66 -21.90 23.63 13.56
N ARG A 67 -22.14 22.38 13.94
CA ARG A 67 -21.13 21.55 14.61
C ARG A 67 -19.94 21.27 13.68
N ALA A 68 -18.73 21.18 14.25
CA ALA A 68 -17.55 20.78 13.48
C ALA A 68 -17.77 19.38 12.87
N ASN A 69 -17.31 19.19 11.63
CA ASN A 69 -17.42 17.89 10.96
C ASN A 69 -16.49 16.88 11.65
N ASP A 70 -17.06 15.76 12.04
CA ASP A 70 -16.37 14.66 12.70
C ASP A 70 -16.87 13.34 12.09
N SER A 71 -16.13 12.87 11.08
CA SER A 71 -16.42 11.69 10.26
C SER A 71 -15.93 10.42 10.92
N ALA A 72 -16.42 9.27 10.45
CA ALA A 72 -15.86 7.98 10.83
C ALA A 72 -14.57 7.68 10.04
N ASP A 73 -13.51 7.26 10.72
CA ASP A 73 -12.24 6.84 10.11
C ASP A 73 -12.19 5.31 10.00
N ILE A 74 -12.07 4.76 8.79
CA ILE A 74 -12.20 3.32 8.55
C ILE A 74 -11.01 2.75 7.78
N ALA A 75 -10.54 1.57 8.20
CA ALA A 75 -9.54 0.80 7.46
C ALA A 75 -10.05 0.41 6.07
N TYR A 76 -9.28 0.77 5.04
CA TYR A 76 -9.54 0.37 3.66
C TYR A 76 -9.72 -1.15 3.51
N GLU A 77 -8.96 -1.92 4.29
CA GLU A 77 -8.97 -3.37 4.32
C GLU A 77 -10.36 -3.96 4.61
N LEU A 78 -11.23 -3.25 5.34
CA LEU A 78 -12.62 -3.65 5.58
C LEU A 78 -13.54 -3.43 4.37
N THR A 79 -13.17 -2.51 3.47
CA THR A 79 -14.09 -1.91 2.48
C THR A 79 -14.32 -2.74 1.22
N LYS A 80 -13.93 -4.02 1.19
CA LYS A 80 -14.28 -4.92 0.08
C LYS A 80 -15.80 -5.05 -0.09
N ASN A 81 -16.49 -5.15 1.05
CA ASN A 81 -17.94 -5.12 1.15
C ASN A 81 -18.33 -4.92 2.63
N LEU A 82 -18.24 -3.67 3.10
CA LEU A 82 -18.51 -3.29 4.48
C LEU A 82 -19.92 -2.73 4.62
N ASP A 83 -20.73 -3.36 5.47
CA ASP A 83 -21.96 -2.75 6.00
C ASP A 83 -21.61 -1.95 7.24
N LEU A 84 -21.60 -0.62 7.11
CA LEU A 84 -21.33 0.29 8.21
C LEU A 84 -22.64 0.76 8.82
N ASN A 85 -22.86 0.42 10.09
CA ASN A 85 -23.98 0.90 10.87
C ASN A 85 -23.58 2.17 11.62
N PHE A 86 -24.25 3.29 11.38
CA PHE A 86 -23.92 4.53 12.06
C PHE A 86 -24.23 4.52 13.55
N GLU A 87 -25.02 3.57 14.07
CA GLU A 87 -25.24 3.40 15.51
C GLU A 87 -24.00 2.91 16.28
N ALA A 88 -23.03 2.31 15.59
CA ALA A 88 -21.82 1.74 16.18
C ALA A 88 -20.67 1.89 15.19
N VAL A 89 -20.20 3.13 15.01
CA VAL A 89 -19.09 3.41 14.09
C VAL A 89 -17.72 3.13 14.70
N ASP A 90 -17.62 3.06 16.02
CA ASP A 90 -16.39 2.68 16.72
C ASP A 90 -16.45 1.19 17.12
N GLN A 91 -15.39 0.45 16.79
CA GLN A 91 -15.25 -0.97 17.07
C GLN A 91 -14.93 -1.28 18.54
N ASP A 92 -14.23 -0.38 19.22
CA ASP A 92 -13.74 -0.55 20.60
C ASP A 92 -14.66 0.11 21.63
N ASP A 93 -15.18 1.28 21.31
CA ASP A 93 -16.17 1.96 22.14
C ASP A 93 -17.58 1.70 21.61
N ALA A 94 -18.29 0.80 22.30
CA ALA A 94 -19.65 0.34 21.98
C ALA A 94 -20.75 1.41 22.07
N ALA A 95 -20.46 2.70 21.87
CA ALA A 95 -21.41 3.78 22.10
C ALA A 95 -21.28 5.00 21.17
N GLU A 96 -20.28 5.10 20.28
CA GLU A 96 -20.23 6.23 19.35
C GLU A 96 -21.16 6.02 18.16
N THR A 97 -22.17 6.88 18.09
CA THR A 97 -23.13 6.97 16.99
C THR A 97 -22.69 8.12 16.08
N LEU A 98 -22.63 7.88 14.77
CA LEU A 98 -22.43 8.91 13.75
C LEU A 98 -23.79 9.54 13.41
N ASN A 99 -23.94 10.81 13.72
CA ASN A 99 -25.20 11.53 13.59
C ASN A 99 -25.16 12.43 12.35
N ILE A 100 -26.24 12.45 11.59
CA ILE A 100 -26.37 13.28 10.39
C ILE A 100 -27.55 14.22 10.56
N VAL A 101 -27.27 15.54 10.51
CA VAL A 101 -28.29 16.58 10.65
C VAL A 101 -28.33 17.44 9.39
N TYR A 102 -29.47 17.43 8.71
CA TYR A 102 -29.75 18.28 7.56
C TYR A 102 -30.37 19.62 8.01
N VAL A 103 -29.84 20.73 7.52
CA VAL A 103 -30.26 22.08 7.88
C VAL A 103 -30.52 22.91 6.62
N PRO A 104 -31.78 23.08 6.19
CA PRO A 104 -32.09 23.97 5.08
C PRO A 104 -32.03 25.42 5.54
N THR A 105 -31.51 26.31 4.71
CA THR A 105 -31.48 27.76 4.99
C THR A 105 -32.66 28.51 4.38
N SER A 106 -33.61 27.79 3.79
CA SER A 106 -34.89 28.31 3.28
C SER A 106 -36.04 27.41 3.69
N ASP A 107 -37.24 28.00 3.78
CA ASP A 107 -38.46 27.25 4.07
C ASP A 107 -38.70 26.20 2.96
N ILE A 108 -39.06 24.98 3.38
CA ILE A 108 -39.43 23.89 2.47
C ILE A 108 -40.92 23.62 2.66
N PRO A 109 -41.77 23.96 1.67
CA PRO A 109 -43.20 23.68 1.72
C PRO A 109 -43.50 22.18 1.83
N ALA A 110 -44.66 21.85 2.42
CA ALA A 110 -45.20 20.50 2.36
C ALA A 110 -45.36 20.03 0.90
N ALA A 111 -45.31 18.71 0.68
CA ALA A 111 -45.29 18.04 -0.61
C ALA A 111 -44.06 18.32 -1.51
N SER A 112 -43.04 19.02 -1.00
CA SER A 112 -41.76 19.16 -1.70
C SER A 112 -41.01 17.83 -1.77
N ARG A 113 -40.14 17.71 -2.77
CA ARG A 113 -39.25 16.57 -2.99
C ARG A 113 -37.81 16.98 -2.77
N LEU A 114 -37.09 16.24 -1.95
CA LEU A 114 -35.66 16.42 -1.71
C LEU A 114 -34.92 15.17 -2.18
N LYS A 115 -33.86 15.31 -2.96
CA LYS A 115 -33.00 14.18 -3.38
C LYS A 115 -31.66 14.27 -2.71
N PHE A 116 -31.31 13.21 -2.00
CA PHE A 116 -30.03 13.04 -1.34
C PHE A 116 -29.20 12.06 -2.16
N ARG A 117 -27.92 12.35 -2.36
CA ARG A 117 -26.96 11.46 -3.01
C ARG A 117 -25.85 11.12 -2.04
N LEU A 118 -25.58 9.83 -1.92
CA LEU A 118 -24.41 9.25 -1.29
C LEU A 118 -23.36 8.97 -2.37
N ASN A 119 -22.16 9.51 -2.23
CA ASN A 119 -21.04 9.22 -3.12
C ASN A 119 -20.10 8.24 -2.42
N GLY A 120 -19.60 7.23 -3.14
CA GLY A 120 -18.68 6.21 -2.60
C GLY A 120 -19.35 5.06 -1.84
N ALA A 121 -20.68 5.06 -1.70
CA ALA A 121 -21.44 4.03 -0.99
C ALA A 121 -22.89 3.95 -1.50
N THR A 122 -23.63 2.95 -1.01
CA THR A 122 -25.09 2.85 -1.16
C THR A 122 -25.74 2.80 0.21
N PHE A 123 -27.00 3.21 0.34
CA PHE A 123 -27.76 2.96 1.56
C PHE A 123 -28.01 1.45 1.69
N ALA A 124 -27.88 0.90 2.90
CA ALA A 124 -28.11 -0.52 3.15
C ALA A 124 -28.64 -0.76 4.57
N ASN A 125 -29.43 -1.82 4.75
CA ASN A 125 -29.96 -2.23 6.06
C ASN A 125 -30.87 -1.20 6.75
N ASN A 126 -31.57 -0.33 5.99
CA ASN A 126 -32.45 0.72 6.52
C ASN A 126 -33.94 0.33 6.53
N SER A 127 -34.27 -0.96 6.37
CA SER A 127 -35.66 -1.42 6.19
C SER A 127 -36.41 -0.69 5.07
N ASN A 128 -35.69 -0.24 4.05
CA ASN A 128 -36.17 0.61 2.97
C ASN A 128 -36.84 1.94 3.38
N ILE A 129 -36.53 2.51 4.56
CA ILE A 129 -37.10 3.79 4.96
C ILE A 129 -36.16 4.63 5.82
N ILE A 130 -36.08 5.93 5.52
CA ILE A 130 -35.41 6.94 6.34
C ILE A 130 -36.36 8.12 6.51
N TYR A 131 -36.35 8.73 7.70
CA TYR A 131 -37.13 9.91 8.06
C TYR A 131 -36.22 11.12 8.26
N LEU A 132 -36.76 12.31 7.99
CA LEU A 132 -36.20 13.57 8.49
C LEU A 132 -37.01 13.98 9.71
N VAL A 133 -36.37 14.04 10.87
CA VAL A 133 -37.03 14.25 12.16
C VAL A 133 -36.65 15.63 12.73
N LYS A 134 -37.66 16.45 13.03
CA LYS A 134 -37.47 17.75 13.72
C LYS A 134 -37.69 17.60 15.22
N ALA A 135 -37.02 18.46 15.99
CA ALA A 135 -37.35 18.72 17.39
C ALA A 135 -38.38 19.85 17.49
N GLU A 136 -39.38 19.68 18.35
CA GLU A 136 -40.38 20.70 18.70
C GLU A 136 -40.52 20.82 20.21
N ALA A 137 -40.95 21.98 20.71
CA ALA A 137 -41.29 22.10 22.14
C ALA A 137 -42.59 21.33 22.45
N ASP A 138 -42.59 20.49 23.49
CA ASP A 138 -43.80 19.82 23.96
C ASP A 138 -44.41 20.55 25.17
N SER A 139 -45.39 21.39 24.90
CA SER A 139 -46.10 22.15 25.94
C SER A 139 -47.10 21.31 26.73
N ALA A 140 -47.37 20.05 26.36
CA ALA A 140 -48.53 19.29 26.83
C ALA A 140 -48.21 18.20 27.87
N THR A 141 -46.98 17.69 27.92
CA THR A 141 -46.64 16.46 28.69
C THR A 141 -45.64 16.69 29.84
N GLY A 142 -45.10 17.90 29.99
CA GLY A 142 -44.02 18.17 30.95
C GLY A 142 -42.62 17.72 30.48
N ILE A 143 -42.54 17.15 29.27
CA ILE A 143 -41.30 16.86 28.54
C ILE A 143 -40.86 18.13 27.79
N THR A 144 -39.58 18.48 27.78
CA THR A 144 -39.10 19.73 27.17
C THR A 144 -39.04 19.72 25.64
N THR A 145 -39.07 18.56 24.98
CA THR A 145 -38.93 18.44 23.52
C THR A 145 -39.65 17.19 23.00
N LYS A 146 -40.35 17.30 21.87
CA LYS A 146 -40.95 16.19 21.11
C LYS A 146 -40.27 16.08 19.76
N TYR A 147 -40.02 14.85 19.31
CA TYR A 147 -39.45 14.57 18.00
C TYR A 147 -40.52 14.05 17.05
N SER A 148 -40.53 14.57 15.82
CA SER A 148 -41.49 14.12 14.80
C SER A 148 -40.93 14.16 13.39
N ALA A 149 -41.21 13.12 12.61
CA ALA A 149 -40.90 13.08 11.19
C ALA A 149 -41.68 14.15 10.41
N VAL A 150 -40.98 14.90 9.57
CA VAL A 150 -41.50 15.89 8.62
C VAL A 150 -41.27 15.52 7.17
N ALA A 151 -40.48 14.48 6.94
CA ALA A 151 -40.35 13.84 5.64
C ALA A 151 -40.01 12.36 5.83
N SER A 152 -40.34 11.56 4.84
CA SER A 152 -39.90 10.17 4.73
C SER A 152 -39.41 9.90 3.32
N THR A 153 -38.53 8.92 3.16
CA THR A 153 -38.15 8.42 1.84
C THR A 153 -39.35 7.82 1.11
N ASP A 154 -39.33 7.92 -0.22
CA ASP A 154 -40.30 7.31 -1.13
C ASP A 154 -39.58 6.34 -2.08
N GLY A 155 -40.12 5.14 -2.24
CA GLY A 155 -39.53 4.05 -3.02
C GLY A 155 -38.52 3.20 -2.26
N ALA A 156 -37.65 2.52 -3.01
CA ALA A 156 -36.55 1.73 -2.45
C ALA A 156 -35.46 2.67 -1.91
N VAL A 157 -34.84 2.28 -0.79
CA VAL A 157 -33.71 2.99 -0.18
C VAL A 157 -32.48 2.10 -0.23
N ASP A 158 -32.62 0.85 0.19
CA ASP A 158 -31.49 -0.07 0.26
C ASP A 158 -31.01 -0.48 -1.14
N GLY A 159 -29.71 -0.39 -1.37
CA GLY A 159 -29.05 -0.59 -2.66
C GLY A 159 -29.01 0.65 -3.56
N GLU A 160 -29.64 1.75 -3.17
CA GLU A 160 -29.62 3.00 -3.92
C GLU A 160 -28.55 3.96 -3.36
N ASN A 161 -27.91 4.72 -4.25
CA ASN A 161 -27.03 5.83 -3.87
C ASN A 161 -27.72 7.19 -3.98
N VAL A 162 -28.96 7.23 -4.50
CA VAL A 162 -29.80 8.43 -4.55
C VAL A 162 -31.18 8.09 -3.99
N ILE A 163 -31.58 8.78 -2.92
CA ILE A 163 -32.88 8.59 -2.27
C ILE A 163 -33.70 9.88 -2.35
N THR A 164 -35.02 9.74 -2.40
CA THR A 164 -35.95 10.88 -2.48
C THR A 164 -36.79 10.93 -1.22
N PHE A 165 -36.78 12.07 -0.52
CA PHE A 165 -37.68 12.37 0.58
C PHE A 165 -38.91 13.15 0.08
N ILE A 166 -40.07 12.80 0.60
CA ILE A 166 -41.32 13.54 0.42
C ILE A 166 -41.65 14.26 1.73
N VAL A 167 -41.71 15.58 1.64
CA VAL A 167 -41.98 16.45 2.79
C VAL A 167 -43.48 16.42 3.12
N THR A 168 -43.83 16.15 4.37
CA THR A 168 -45.22 16.01 4.83
C THR A 168 -45.76 17.27 5.50
N ASP A 169 -44.88 18.09 6.08
CA ASP A 169 -45.22 19.33 6.80
C ASP A 169 -44.23 20.44 6.43
N LEU A 170 -44.59 21.71 6.68
CA LEU A 170 -43.68 22.84 6.46
C LEU A 170 -42.41 22.68 7.31
N ILE A 171 -41.25 22.70 6.65
CA ILE A 171 -39.96 22.80 7.33
C ILE A 171 -39.53 24.25 7.29
N GLY A 172 -39.42 24.89 8.45
CA GLY A 172 -38.94 26.25 8.55
C GLY A 172 -37.45 26.36 8.23
N ALA A 173 -37.01 27.48 7.67
CA ALA A 173 -35.60 27.78 7.46
C ALA A 173 -34.82 27.70 8.79
N GLY A 174 -33.65 27.07 8.74
CA GLY A 174 -32.78 26.85 9.90
C GLY A 174 -33.17 25.67 10.78
N THR A 175 -34.25 24.96 10.47
CA THR A 175 -34.65 23.77 11.24
C THR A 175 -33.58 22.69 11.10
N ARG A 176 -33.15 22.13 12.22
CA ARG A 176 -32.27 20.97 12.24
C ARG A 176 -33.11 19.70 12.09
N LEU A 177 -32.72 18.84 11.16
CA LEU A 177 -33.44 17.62 10.81
C LEU A 177 -32.50 16.41 10.91
N VAL A 178 -32.74 15.55 11.88
CA VAL A 178 -31.97 14.30 12.04
C VAL A 178 -32.44 13.31 10.97
N LEU A 179 -31.48 12.64 10.31
CA LEU A 179 -31.77 11.46 9.52
C LEU A 179 -31.93 10.27 10.48
N SER A 180 -33.09 9.62 10.48
CA SER A 180 -33.39 8.51 11.40
C SER A 180 -34.24 7.42 10.77
N LEU A 181 -34.12 6.19 11.26
CA LEU A 181 -34.99 5.06 10.90
C LEU A 181 -36.32 5.08 11.68
N GLU A 182 -36.46 5.94 12.69
CA GLU A 182 -37.67 6.08 13.49
C GLU A 182 -38.46 7.35 13.12
N ASN A 183 -39.78 7.23 13.05
CA ASN A 183 -40.66 8.37 12.72
C ASN A 183 -41.03 9.25 13.91
N GLN A 184 -40.90 8.73 15.14
CA GLN A 184 -41.17 9.38 16.41
C GLN A 184 -40.23 8.78 17.48
N PRO A 185 -38.95 9.20 17.49
CA PRO A 185 -37.99 8.74 18.49
C PRO A 185 -38.50 9.00 19.90
N THR A 186 -38.32 8.02 20.78
CA THR A 186 -38.84 8.11 22.15
C THR A 186 -37.77 8.70 23.07
N LEU A 187 -38.17 9.62 23.96
CA LEU A 187 -37.31 10.05 25.06
C LEU A 187 -37.32 8.97 26.15
N ASP A 188 -36.16 8.38 26.43
CA ASP A 188 -35.95 7.58 27.63
C ASP A 188 -35.90 8.51 28.85
N LEU A 189 -36.93 8.40 29.68
CA LEU A 189 -37.10 9.12 30.94
C LEU A 189 -36.77 8.25 32.16
N THR A 190 -36.23 7.04 31.96
CA THR A 190 -36.01 6.04 33.01
C THR A 190 -34.53 5.82 33.34
N GLY A 191 -33.84 6.88 33.78
CA GLY A 191 -32.47 6.77 34.29
C GLY A 191 -31.99 8.04 35.00
N ALA A 192 -30.95 7.94 35.83
CA ALA A 192 -30.37 9.04 36.62
C ALA A 192 -29.77 10.21 35.78
N VAL A 193 -29.89 10.14 34.45
CA VAL A 193 -29.61 11.20 33.50
C VAL A 193 -30.91 11.42 32.73
N GLU A 194 -31.74 12.35 33.22
CA GLU A 194 -32.99 12.75 32.56
C GLU A 194 -32.69 13.30 31.15
N ASN A 195 -33.46 12.90 30.13
CA ASN A 195 -33.38 13.29 28.70
C ASN A 195 -32.37 12.55 27.80
N ARG A 196 -32.61 11.26 27.53
CA ARG A 196 -31.92 10.56 26.44
C ARG A 196 -32.89 10.24 25.31
N THR A 197 -32.76 10.86 24.14
CA THR A 197 -33.42 10.41 22.91
C THR A 197 -32.50 9.48 22.16
N THR A 198 -32.86 8.20 22.10
CA THR A 198 -32.23 7.25 21.18
C THR A 198 -32.85 7.46 19.80
N PHE A 199 -32.06 7.88 18.84
CA PHE A 199 -32.42 7.81 17.43
C PHE A 199 -31.79 6.55 16.87
N GLU A 200 -32.51 5.80 16.03
CA GLU A 200 -31.86 4.82 15.17
C GLU A 200 -31.33 5.55 13.93
N SER A 201 -30.02 5.47 13.71
CA SER A 201 -29.30 6.10 12.61
C SER A 201 -29.28 5.18 11.37
N PRO A 202 -29.16 5.76 10.17
CA PRO A 202 -29.05 4.98 8.94
C PRO A 202 -27.80 4.10 8.90
N ALA A 203 -27.79 3.15 7.97
CA ALA A 203 -26.62 2.36 7.63
C ALA A 203 -26.32 2.43 6.12
N ILE A 204 -25.06 2.20 5.78
CA ILE A 204 -24.55 2.24 4.41
C ILE A 204 -23.73 0.99 4.10
N ASN A 205 -23.63 0.67 2.82
CA ASN A 205 -22.71 -0.33 2.29
C ASN A 205 -21.61 0.34 1.47
N ILE A 206 -20.35 0.06 1.82
CA ILE A 206 -19.14 0.52 1.16
C ILE A 206 -18.49 -0.68 0.47
N ALA A 207 -18.28 -0.59 -0.84
CA ALA A 207 -17.70 -1.66 -1.65
C ALA A 207 -16.67 -1.07 -2.63
N ASN A 208 -15.45 -0.90 -2.15
CA ASN A 208 -14.33 -0.42 -2.95
C ASN A 208 -13.68 -1.58 -3.70
N PRO A 209 -13.15 -1.34 -4.90
CA PRO A 209 -12.29 -2.31 -5.57
C PRO A 209 -10.92 -2.37 -4.90
N GLU A 210 -10.21 -3.49 -5.06
CA GLU A 210 -8.83 -3.66 -4.62
C GLU A 210 -7.88 -2.76 -5.43
N VAL A 211 -7.18 -1.84 -4.76
CA VAL A 211 -6.25 -0.87 -5.36
C VAL A 211 -5.10 -0.54 -4.41
N CYS A 212 -3.99 -0.07 -4.97
CA CYS A 212 -2.76 0.17 -4.22
C CYS A 212 -2.63 1.51 -3.50
N THR A 213 -3.39 2.51 -3.93
CA THR A 213 -3.41 3.85 -3.33
C THR A 213 -4.84 4.23 -2.98
N PRO A 214 -5.46 3.54 -2.01
CA PRO A 214 -6.78 3.89 -1.55
C PRO A 214 -6.69 5.12 -0.66
N ASN A 215 -7.43 6.16 -1.02
CA ASN A 215 -7.75 7.32 -0.19
C ASN A 215 -9.07 7.82 -0.75
N ASP A 216 -10.16 7.30 -0.21
CA ASP A 216 -11.51 7.55 -0.68
C ASP A 216 -12.35 8.12 0.46
N LYS A 217 -13.43 8.79 0.08
CA LYS A 217 -14.38 9.37 1.03
C LYS A 217 -15.79 8.99 0.67
N VAL A 218 -16.60 8.71 1.68
CA VAL A 218 -18.05 8.66 1.53
C VAL A 218 -18.60 10.03 1.87
N THR A 219 -19.32 10.64 0.93
CA THR A 219 -19.90 11.98 1.12
C THR A 219 -21.39 12.00 0.87
N LEU A 220 -22.10 12.86 1.61
CA LEU A 220 -23.53 13.11 1.45
C LEU A 220 -23.78 14.51 0.88
N GLU A 221 -24.68 14.60 -0.09
CA GLU A 221 -25.17 15.87 -0.64
C GLU A 221 -26.68 15.84 -0.90
N VAL A 222 -27.31 17.01 -0.85
CA VAL A 222 -28.68 17.23 -1.34
C VAL A 222 -28.59 17.88 -2.70
N ILE A 223 -29.00 17.16 -3.73
CA ILE A 223 -28.73 17.47 -5.14
C ILE A 223 -29.91 18.14 -5.85
N GLU A 224 -31.11 17.99 -5.29
CA GLU A 224 -32.33 18.56 -5.83
C GLU A 224 -33.31 18.83 -4.69
N ALA A 225 -33.95 19.99 -4.72
CA ALA A 225 -35.07 20.31 -3.84
C ALA A 225 -36.11 21.07 -4.67
N LYS A 226 -37.31 20.49 -4.82
CA LYS A 226 -38.38 21.04 -5.65
C LYS A 226 -39.69 21.08 -4.89
N SER A 227 -40.41 22.19 -5.01
CA SER A 227 -41.80 22.25 -4.55
C SER A 227 -42.70 21.32 -5.38
N ASP A 228 -43.92 21.12 -4.91
CA ASP A 228 -44.99 20.42 -5.64
C ASP A 228 -45.28 21.04 -7.03
N PHE A 229 -45.09 22.35 -7.18
CA PHE A 229 -45.18 23.08 -8.45
C PHE A 229 -43.91 23.02 -9.31
N GLY A 230 -42.88 22.28 -8.87
CA GLY A 230 -41.63 22.09 -9.61
C GLY A 230 -40.66 23.28 -9.55
N GLN A 231 -40.83 24.19 -8.59
CA GLN A 231 -39.89 25.30 -8.38
C GLN A 231 -38.70 24.85 -7.53
N ASP A 232 -37.49 25.25 -7.92
CA ASP A 232 -36.27 24.93 -7.18
C ASP A 232 -36.20 25.71 -5.86
N ILE A 233 -35.82 25.02 -4.78
CA ILE A 233 -35.64 25.59 -3.44
C ILE A 233 -34.13 25.64 -3.15
N LYS A 234 -33.47 26.74 -3.52
CA LYS A 234 -32.00 26.85 -3.47
C LYS A 234 -31.42 26.61 -2.07
N GLY A 235 -32.02 27.19 -1.04
CA GLY A 235 -31.58 27.00 0.36
C GLY A 235 -31.82 25.59 0.92
N ALA A 236 -32.40 24.68 0.13
CA ALA A 236 -32.59 23.27 0.49
C ALA A 236 -31.61 22.32 -0.23
N VAL A 237 -30.76 22.83 -1.12
CA VAL A 237 -29.77 22.05 -1.88
C VAL A 237 -28.37 22.37 -1.35
N THR A 238 -27.51 21.37 -1.17
CA THR A 238 -26.11 21.60 -0.77
C THR A 238 -25.30 22.19 -1.92
N ASN A 239 -24.30 23.01 -1.63
CA ASN A 239 -23.46 23.64 -2.66
C ASN A 239 -22.05 23.02 -2.70
N PRO A 240 -21.70 22.25 -3.74
CA PRO A 240 -20.37 21.64 -3.85
C PRO A 240 -19.24 22.68 -3.98
N ALA A 241 -19.52 23.85 -4.56
CA ALA A 241 -18.50 24.86 -4.88
C ALA A 241 -17.99 25.64 -3.66
N THR A 242 -18.70 25.59 -2.53
CA THR A 242 -18.26 26.18 -1.25
C THR A 242 -17.53 25.17 -0.35
N ASN A 243 -17.24 23.98 -0.87
CA ASN A 243 -16.46 22.91 -0.23
C ASN A 243 -17.07 22.36 1.07
N LYS A 244 -18.38 22.04 1.03
CA LYS A 244 -19.15 21.56 2.19
C LYS A 244 -20.03 20.35 1.82
N LEU A 245 -19.46 19.39 1.10
CA LEU A 245 -20.00 18.05 1.15
C LEU A 245 -19.77 17.54 2.58
N ALA A 246 -20.76 16.83 3.13
CA ALA A 246 -20.59 16.20 4.44
C ALA A 246 -19.76 14.94 4.24
N ASP A 247 -18.51 14.97 4.71
CA ASP A 247 -17.66 13.78 4.81
C ASP A 247 -18.25 12.90 5.91
N LEU A 248 -18.82 11.75 5.53
CA LEU A 248 -19.37 10.78 6.46
C LEU A 248 -18.30 9.80 6.94
N VAL A 249 -17.47 9.34 6.00
CA VAL A 249 -16.44 8.33 6.23
C VAL A 249 -15.17 8.73 5.50
N ASP A 250 -14.04 8.73 6.20
CA ASP A 250 -12.69 8.79 5.62
C ASP A 250 -12.10 7.36 5.59
N ILE A 251 -11.67 6.93 4.40
CA ILE A 251 -11.18 5.57 4.17
C ILE A 251 -9.68 5.65 3.88
N GLN A 252 -8.89 5.07 4.77
CA GLN A 252 -7.44 5.06 4.64
C GLN A 252 -6.86 3.66 4.82
N LYS A 253 -5.74 3.40 4.16
CA LYS A 253 -5.00 2.15 4.34
C LYS A 253 -4.49 2.01 5.77
N GLN A 254 -4.83 0.91 6.45
CA GLN A 254 -4.36 0.64 7.80
C GLN A 254 -2.89 0.21 7.80
N PHE A 255 -2.49 -0.67 6.87
CA PHE A 255 -1.15 -1.25 6.84
C PHE A 255 -0.25 -0.63 5.76
N THR A 256 0.92 -0.15 6.16
CA THR A 256 1.99 0.25 5.23
C THR A 256 3.18 -0.67 5.43
N LEU A 257 3.40 -1.62 4.52
CA LEU A 257 4.34 -2.73 4.73
C LEU A 257 5.83 -2.36 4.58
N LEU A 258 6.15 -1.31 3.81
CA LEU A 258 7.50 -0.79 3.57
C LEU A 258 7.59 0.70 3.95
N HIS A 259 7.16 1.05 5.16
CA HIS A 259 7.30 2.39 5.74
C HIS A 259 8.76 2.65 6.15
N ASP A 260 9.21 3.90 6.02
CA ASP A 260 10.59 4.34 6.32
C ASP A 260 11.67 3.39 5.80
N ALA A 261 11.39 2.76 4.65
CA ALA A 261 12.26 1.81 4.00
C ALA A 261 13.60 2.47 3.70
N GLN A 262 14.68 1.84 4.13
CA GLN A 262 16.00 2.38 3.91
C GLN A 262 16.40 2.33 2.42
N LEU A 263 17.51 2.99 2.11
CA LEU A 263 18.12 2.95 0.78
C LEU A 263 18.64 1.55 0.45
N THR A 264 18.84 1.27 -0.84
CA THR A 264 19.41 0.01 -1.33
C THR A 264 20.75 -0.29 -0.67
N THR A 265 20.90 -1.49 -0.11
CA THR A 265 22.17 -2.01 0.40
C THR A 265 23.04 -2.44 -0.78
N GLU A 266 24.16 -1.75 -0.98
CA GLU A 266 25.15 -2.08 -2.02
C GLU A 266 26.29 -2.91 -1.43
N ALA A 267 26.58 -4.05 -2.05
CA ALA A 267 27.64 -4.96 -1.63
C ALA A 267 28.42 -5.50 -2.83
N LEU A 268 29.63 -5.99 -2.60
CA LEU A 268 30.43 -6.66 -3.62
C LEU A 268 30.65 -8.12 -3.19
N VAL A 269 30.60 -9.08 -4.10
CA VAL A 269 31.11 -10.43 -3.80
C VAL A 269 32.63 -10.38 -3.79
N ASP A 270 33.27 -11.05 -2.83
CA ASP A 270 34.73 -11.16 -2.83
C ASP A 270 35.17 -12.07 -3.97
N ALA A 271 35.48 -11.49 -5.12
CA ALA A 271 36.15 -12.25 -6.15
C ALA A 271 37.64 -12.35 -5.86
N GLU A 272 38.30 -11.44 -5.13
CA GLU A 272 39.76 -11.45 -4.90
C GLU A 272 40.27 -12.63 -4.05
N SER A 273 39.38 -13.34 -3.35
CA SER A 273 39.70 -14.61 -2.70
C SER A 273 38.95 -15.81 -3.32
N PRO A 274 39.68 -16.79 -3.89
CA PRO A 274 39.10 -18.03 -4.43
C PRO A 274 38.30 -18.85 -3.40
N SER A 275 38.64 -18.72 -2.11
CA SER A 275 37.98 -19.42 -1.01
C SER A 275 36.76 -18.66 -0.46
N TYR A 276 36.57 -17.39 -0.82
CA TYR A 276 35.59 -16.48 -0.20
C TYR A 276 34.58 -15.88 -1.18
N ARG A 277 34.36 -16.48 -2.37
CA ARG A 277 33.22 -16.13 -3.24
C ARG A 277 31.83 -16.34 -2.57
N GLY A 278 31.80 -16.93 -1.37
CA GLY A 278 30.63 -17.02 -0.51
C GLY A 278 30.52 -15.90 0.54
N GLN A 279 31.37 -14.86 0.45
CA GLN A 279 31.37 -13.70 1.32
C GLN A 279 31.18 -12.39 0.53
N PHE A 280 30.70 -11.38 1.22
CA PHE A 280 30.56 -10.03 0.70
C PHE A 280 31.74 -9.15 1.18
N VAL A 281 32.27 -8.30 0.30
CA VAL A 281 33.28 -7.26 0.56
C VAL A 281 32.64 -5.89 0.52
N PHE A 282 33.11 -5.02 1.40
CA PHE A 282 32.58 -3.67 1.57
C PHE A 282 33.72 -2.65 1.48
N SER A 283 33.51 -1.59 0.71
CA SER A 283 34.42 -0.44 0.74
C SER A 283 34.09 0.44 1.94
N LYS A 284 35.00 0.51 2.92
CA LYS A 284 34.94 1.48 4.02
C LYS A 284 35.03 2.89 3.44
N THR A 285 34.09 3.77 3.80
CA THR A 285 34.24 5.20 3.48
C THR A 285 35.29 5.84 4.39
N ASP A 286 35.95 6.91 3.92
CA ASP A 286 37.05 7.61 4.61
C ASP A 286 36.70 8.16 6.01
N THR A 287 35.42 8.16 6.40
CA THR A 287 34.95 8.58 7.73
C THR A 287 34.93 7.45 8.76
N GLY A 288 35.31 6.24 8.39
CA GLY A 288 35.49 5.13 9.32
C GLY A 288 34.20 4.47 9.81
N LEU A 289 33.04 4.92 9.35
CA LEU A 289 31.74 4.30 9.60
C LEU A 289 31.43 3.29 8.50
N TRP A 290 31.07 2.07 8.90
CA TRP A 290 30.32 1.16 8.04
C TRP A 290 29.04 1.91 7.65
N VAL A 291 28.77 2.08 6.36
CA VAL A 291 27.40 2.45 5.96
C VAL A 291 26.60 1.14 6.05
N ASN A 292 26.24 0.81 7.29
CA ASN A 292 25.13 -0.02 7.77
C ASN A 292 24.87 -1.36 7.06
N GLN A 293 24.93 -2.48 7.80
CA GLN A 293 24.09 -3.69 7.60
C GLN A 293 24.68 -4.97 7.00
N THR A 294 25.90 -5.37 7.37
CA THR A 294 26.49 -6.59 6.80
C THR A 294 27.36 -7.38 7.77
N THR A 295 27.33 -8.71 7.65
CA THR A 295 28.35 -9.62 8.21
C THR A 295 29.18 -10.16 7.05
N GLU A 296 30.30 -10.85 7.34
CA GLU A 296 31.09 -11.52 6.28
C GLU A 296 30.22 -12.45 5.40
N GLN A 297 29.08 -12.95 5.89
CA GLN A 297 28.25 -13.96 5.22
C GLN A 297 26.87 -13.45 4.76
N GLY A 298 26.45 -12.25 5.16
CA GLY A 298 25.08 -11.78 4.93
C GLY A 298 24.89 -10.27 4.77
N LEU A 299 23.87 -9.92 3.99
CA LEU A 299 23.37 -8.55 3.81
C LEU A 299 22.04 -8.40 4.53
N PHE A 300 21.83 -7.26 5.17
CA PHE A 300 20.56 -6.92 5.78
C PHE A 300 19.93 -5.71 5.08
N TRP A 301 18.59 -5.71 5.05
CA TRP A 301 17.83 -4.56 4.62
C TRP A 301 16.61 -4.28 5.49
N GLU A 302 16.53 -3.11 6.12
CA GLU A 302 15.53 -2.74 7.12
C GLU A 302 14.37 -1.88 6.59
N SER A 303 13.19 -2.07 7.18
CA SER A 303 12.03 -1.22 6.98
C SER A 303 11.10 -1.32 8.19
N THR A 304 10.00 -0.59 8.18
CA THR A 304 8.96 -0.65 9.20
C THR A 304 7.64 -1.04 8.55
N ILE A 305 6.86 -1.88 9.21
CA ILE A 305 5.44 -2.05 8.95
C ILE A 305 4.71 -1.06 9.86
N GLN A 306 3.95 -0.13 9.28
CA GLN A 306 3.07 0.77 10.03
C GLN A 306 1.66 0.18 10.09
N ASN A 307 1.04 0.21 11.26
CA ASN A 307 -0.33 -0.19 11.52
C ASN A 307 -1.06 1.00 12.16
N LYS A 308 -2.07 1.54 11.49
CA LYS A 308 -2.75 2.77 11.93
C LYS A 308 -3.93 2.53 12.89
N ILE A 309 -3.94 1.41 13.61
CA ILE A 309 -5.05 0.96 14.45
C ILE A 309 -5.55 2.06 15.40
N SER A 310 -4.66 2.80 16.07
CA SER A 310 -5.02 3.86 17.03
C SER A 310 -5.62 5.14 16.42
N SER A 311 -5.65 5.26 15.09
CA SER A 311 -6.19 6.41 14.37
C SER A 311 -7.45 6.10 13.57
N LEU A 312 -8.05 4.93 13.81
CA LEU A 312 -9.20 4.41 13.09
C LEU A 312 -10.33 4.07 14.07
N ASP A 313 -11.57 4.36 13.69
CA ASP A 313 -12.76 3.95 14.42
C ASP A 313 -13.14 2.49 14.09
N GLN A 314 -12.93 2.06 12.84
CA GLN A 314 -13.07 0.65 12.41
C GLN A 314 -11.75 0.17 11.81
N TYR A 315 -11.26 -0.96 12.30
CA TYR A 315 -9.96 -1.49 11.90
C TYR A 315 -9.96 -3.02 11.77
N VAL A 316 -8.89 -3.54 11.19
CA VAL A 316 -8.64 -4.98 11.08
C VAL A 316 -7.68 -5.40 12.17
N GLU A 317 -8.08 -6.40 12.96
CA GLU A 317 -7.18 -7.17 13.80
C GLU A 317 -6.53 -8.28 12.96
N ILE A 318 -5.22 -8.45 13.13
CA ILE A 318 -4.46 -9.51 12.45
C ILE A 318 -4.71 -10.85 13.17
N ASP A 319 -5.13 -11.88 12.43
CA ASP A 319 -5.24 -13.26 12.89
C ASP A 319 -3.91 -14.01 12.73
N THR A 320 -3.71 -15.04 13.53
CA THR A 320 -2.65 -16.05 13.46
C THR A 320 -2.49 -16.72 12.09
N GLU A 321 -3.53 -16.67 11.25
CA GLU A 321 -3.53 -17.25 9.91
C GLU A 321 -3.28 -16.23 8.78
N ASP A 322 -3.24 -14.94 9.08
CA ASP A 322 -2.91 -13.89 8.11
C ASP A 322 -1.42 -13.94 7.73
N ARG A 323 -1.12 -13.50 6.50
CA ARG A 323 0.20 -13.75 5.90
C ARG A 323 0.81 -12.50 5.31
N LEU A 324 2.06 -12.26 5.67
CA LEU A 324 2.93 -11.38 4.91
C LEU A 324 3.42 -12.12 3.66
N ARG A 325 3.03 -11.65 2.49
CA ARG A 325 3.51 -12.16 1.21
C ARG A 325 4.71 -11.35 0.74
N VAL A 326 5.80 -12.03 0.40
CA VAL A 326 7.05 -11.42 -0.07
C VAL A 326 7.38 -11.99 -1.43
N ARG A 327 7.37 -11.13 -2.45
CA ARG A 327 7.80 -11.49 -3.79
C ARG A 327 9.21 -10.95 -4.02
N LEU A 328 10.16 -11.86 -4.21
CA LEU A 328 11.52 -11.52 -4.61
C LEU A 328 11.65 -11.67 -6.12
N ASN A 329 12.15 -10.63 -6.78
CA ASN A 329 12.38 -10.61 -8.21
C ASN A 329 13.83 -10.20 -8.50
N PRO A 330 14.73 -11.19 -8.70
CA PRO A 330 16.11 -10.91 -9.07
C PRO A 330 16.23 -10.41 -10.51
N GLU A 331 17.05 -9.38 -10.72
CA GLU A 331 17.52 -8.98 -12.04
C GLU A 331 18.98 -9.41 -12.20
N GLY A 332 19.18 -10.58 -12.81
CA GLY A 332 20.49 -11.20 -12.98
C GLY A 332 20.55 -12.61 -12.39
N SER A 333 21.65 -13.33 -12.64
CA SER A 333 21.91 -14.62 -11.99
C SER A 333 22.40 -14.39 -10.56
N LEU A 334 21.81 -15.12 -9.60
CA LEU A 334 22.23 -15.17 -8.20
C LEU A 334 23.32 -16.21 -7.96
N GLY A 335 23.47 -17.18 -8.86
CA GLY A 335 24.55 -18.17 -8.85
C GLY A 335 24.23 -19.40 -8.03
N GLY A 336 25.03 -19.68 -6.99
CA GLY A 336 24.78 -20.74 -6.03
C GLY A 336 23.48 -20.57 -5.25
N VAL A 337 23.26 -21.42 -4.24
CA VAL A 337 22.06 -21.34 -3.39
C VAL A 337 22.17 -20.12 -2.46
N MET A 338 21.52 -19.02 -2.85
CA MET A 338 21.31 -17.87 -1.97
C MET A 338 20.17 -18.17 -1.00
N ASN A 339 20.36 -17.86 0.28
CA ASN A 339 19.34 -17.99 1.30
C ASN A 339 18.76 -16.62 1.64
N PHE A 340 17.44 -16.56 1.82
CA PHE A 340 16.71 -15.38 2.24
C PHE A 340 15.92 -15.67 3.51
N ALA A 341 15.90 -14.71 4.42
CA ALA A 341 15.07 -14.73 5.61
C ALA A 341 14.45 -13.36 5.88
N MET A 342 13.37 -13.36 6.65
CA MET A 342 12.83 -12.15 7.26
C MET A 342 13.00 -12.19 8.77
N LEU A 343 13.27 -11.03 9.33
CA LEU A 343 13.41 -10.80 10.76
C LEU A 343 12.49 -9.68 11.21
N TYR A 344 12.13 -9.70 12.48
CA TYR A 344 11.39 -8.63 13.14
C TYR A 344 11.92 -8.44 14.57
N ASN A 345 11.66 -7.27 15.15
CA ASN A 345 11.93 -7.05 16.58
C ASN A 345 10.68 -7.40 17.40
N ASP A 346 10.85 -8.16 18.49
CA ASP A 346 9.76 -8.56 19.38
C ASP A 346 9.12 -7.32 20.06
N THR A 347 7.80 -7.32 20.11
CA THR A 347 6.91 -6.20 20.47
C THR A 347 7.14 -5.63 21.87
N THR A 348 7.76 -6.37 22.79
CA THR A 348 8.03 -5.84 24.14
C THR A 348 9.08 -4.72 24.20
N ARG A 349 9.79 -4.43 23.10
CA ARG A 349 10.97 -3.51 23.09
C ARG A 349 11.12 -2.69 21.80
N ALA A 350 10.03 -2.35 21.11
CA ALA A 350 9.94 -1.70 19.79
C ALA A 350 10.83 -0.44 19.52
N ASN A 351 11.53 0.10 20.52
CA ASN A 351 12.39 1.28 20.40
C ASN A 351 13.90 0.98 20.30
N THR A 352 14.34 -0.28 20.38
CA THR A 352 15.73 -0.62 20.06
C THR A 352 15.87 -0.75 18.53
N PRO A 353 16.79 0.00 17.90
CA PRO A 353 17.17 -0.29 16.52
C PRO A 353 17.63 -1.75 16.42
N LEU A 354 17.33 -2.41 15.30
CA LEU A 354 18.21 -3.49 14.84
C LEU A 354 19.59 -2.84 14.70
N ASP A 355 20.56 -3.27 15.50
CA ASP A 355 21.71 -2.42 15.82
C ASP A 355 22.62 -2.27 14.60
N ALA A 356 22.51 -1.14 13.91
CA ALA A 356 23.35 -0.77 12.77
C ALA A 356 24.83 -0.52 13.16
N SER A 357 25.16 -0.49 14.45
CA SER A 357 26.48 -0.14 14.99
C SER A 357 27.27 -1.31 15.59
N GLU A 358 26.66 -2.48 15.75
CA GLU A 358 27.33 -3.70 16.20
C GLU A 358 27.67 -4.64 15.02
N ASP A 359 28.75 -5.42 15.16
CA ASP A 359 29.17 -6.43 14.17
C ASP A 359 28.10 -7.52 13.90
N SER A 360 27.04 -7.56 14.72
CA SER A 360 25.82 -8.36 14.54
C SER A 360 24.60 -7.44 14.52
N HIS A 361 24.06 -7.17 13.33
CA HIS A 361 22.82 -6.39 13.15
C HIS A 361 21.55 -7.04 13.71
N ILE A 362 21.69 -8.29 14.17
CA ILE A 362 20.71 -8.95 15.02
C ILE A 362 20.97 -8.40 16.43
N SER A 363 20.14 -7.47 16.88
CA SER A 363 20.02 -7.25 18.33
C SER A 363 19.76 -8.62 18.96
N THR A 364 20.18 -8.86 20.20
CA THR A 364 19.91 -10.14 20.90
C THR A 364 18.41 -10.51 21.00
N GLU A 365 17.54 -9.61 20.54
CA GLU A 365 16.09 -9.63 20.65
C GLU A 365 15.39 -9.85 19.30
N ALA A 366 16.09 -9.73 18.17
CA ALA A 366 15.46 -9.93 16.85
C ALA A 366 15.12 -11.41 16.61
N GLN A 367 13.94 -11.64 16.05
CA GLN A 367 13.41 -12.98 15.80
C GLN A 367 13.20 -13.22 14.30
N TYR A 368 13.39 -14.46 13.87
CA TYR A 368 13.10 -14.87 12.51
C TYR A 368 11.59 -15.07 12.33
N MET A 369 11.06 -14.50 11.25
CA MET A 369 9.70 -14.83 10.82
C MET A 369 9.66 -16.27 10.30
N TYR A 370 8.65 -17.03 10.72
CA TYR A 370 8.49 -18.40 10.25
C TYR A 370 7.83 -18.41 8.87
N ASN A 371 8.43 -19.15 7.93
CA ASN A 371 7.82 -19.39 6.63
C ASN A 371 6.57 -20.25 6.80
N TYR A 372 5.43 -19.70 6.40
CA TYR A 372 4.11 -20.29 6.59
C TYR A 372 3.96 -21.64 5.88
N ASN A 373 4.59 -21.81 4.71
CA ASN A 373 4.48 -23.00 3.88
C ASN A 373 5.47 -24.11 4.25
N THR A 374 6.41 -23.83 5.17
CA THR A 374 7.42 -24.80 5.59
C THR A 374 7.59 -24.75 7.10
N THR A 375 6.96 -25.69 7.81
CA THR A 375 7.04 -25.79 9.27
C THR A 375 8.49 -25.77 9.76
N GLY A 376 8.83 -24.74 10.52
CA GLY A 376 10.12 -24.60 11.22
C GLY A 376 11.28 -24.07 10.38
N ASN A 377 11.10 -23.77 9.08
CA ASN A 377 12.18 -23.25 8.26
C ASN A 377 12.16 -21.71 8.24
N ARG A 378 13.27 -21.10 8.65
CA ARG A 378 13.46 -19.63 8.71
C ARG A 378 14.11 -19.09 7.43
N TRP A 379 14.76 -19.98 6.69
CA TRP A 379 15.50 -19.69 5.49
C TRP A 379 14.78 -20.25 4.28
N THR A 380 14.74 -19.47 3.21
CA THR A 380 14.22 -19.91 1.92
C THR A 380 15.26 -19.68 0.82
N ASN A 381 15.41 -20.65 -0.06
CA ASN A 381 16.34 -20.55 -1.18
C ASN A 381 15.79 -19.59 -2.23
N VAL A 382 16.54 -18.55 -2.55
CA VAL A 382 16.24 -17.64 -3.65
C VAL A 382 16.73 -18.27 -4.96
N LYS A 383 15.91 -18.18 -6.00
CA LYS A 383 16.23 -18.66 -7.35
C LYS A 383 16.45 -17.49 -8.28
N ASP A 384 17.05 -17.73 -9.44
CA ASP A 384 17.25 -16.73 -10.52
C ASP A 384 15.94 -16.24 -11.17
N THR A 385 14.77 -16.70 -10.70
CA THR A 385 13.45 -16.30 -11.18
C THR A 385 12.61 -15.74 -10.05
N ALA A 386 11.62 -14.92 -10.39
CA ALA A 386 10.70 -14.39 -9.39
C ALA A 386 10.08 -15.52 -8.56
N GLN A 387 10.16 -15.41 -7.24
CA GLN A 387 9.57 -16.34 -6.28
C GLN A 387 8.76 -15.57 -5.25
N GLU A 388 7.76 -16.25 -4.71
CA GLU A 388 6.88 -15.72 -3.69
C GLU A 388 6.98 -16.58 -2.43
N TYR A 389 7.05 -15.91 -1.29
CA TYR A 389 7.15 -16.51 0.03
C TYR A 389 6.06 -15.95 0.92
N SER A 390 5.60 -16.75 1.86
CA SER A 390 4.58 -16.36 2.82
C SER A 390 5.12 -16.55 4.23
N TYR A 391 4.99 -15.52 5.06
CA TYR A 391 5.41 -15.53 6.44
C TYR A 391 4.23 -15.20 7.36
N ASN A 392 4.22 -15.77 8.56
CA ASN A 392 3.24 -15.38 9.57
C ASN A 392 3.53 -13.94 10.04
N ILE A 393 2.51 -13.08 10.05
CA ILE A 393 2.63 -11.67 10.44
C ILE A 393 2.06 -11.37 11.83
N TYR A 394 1.32 -12.31 12.44
CA TYR A 394 0.67 -12.13 13.73
C TYR A 394 1.65 -11.69 14.81
N ASP A 395 2.75 -12.42 15.01
CA ASP A 395 3.73 -12.08 16.04
C ASP A 395 4.51 -10.79 15.76
N VAL A 396 4.34 -10.17 14.58
CA VAL A 396 5.06 -8.96 14.16
C VAL A 396 4.28 -7.70 14.50
N VAL A 397 2.98 -7.65 14.22
CA VAL A 397 2.17 -6.41 14.28
C VAL A 397 0.98 -6.47 15.24
N ASN A 398 0.81 -7.56 16.00
CA ASN A 398 -0.36 -7.76 16.86
C ASN A 398 -0.51 -6.65 17.92
N GLY A 399 -1.49 -5.76 17.72
CA GLY A 399 -1.84 -4.67 18.63
C GLY A 399 -0.88 -3.48 18.66
N GLU A 400 0.15 -3.46 17.82
CA GLU A 400 1.17 -2.41 17.80
C GLU A 400 0.97 -1.45 16.64
N ASP A 401 1.24 -0.15 16.83
CA ASP A 401 1.14 0.87 15.79
C ASP A 401 2.26 0.76 14.73
N SER A 402 3.36 0.08 15.07
CA SER A 402 4.47 -0.13 14.15
C SER A 402 5.36 -1.29 14.56
N ALA A 403 5.96 -1.96 13.58
CA ALA A 403 6.91 -3.05 13.78
C ALA A 403 8.10 -2.92 12.83
N ARG A 404 9.32 -3.02 13.37
CA ARG A 404 10.53 -3.04 12.53
C ARG A 404 10.75 -4.43 11.93
N ILE A 405 11.08 -4.46 10.66
CA ILE A 405 11.39 -5.68 9.91
C ILE A 405 12.75 -5.56 9.23
N ALA A 406 13.40 -6.69 8.99
CA ALA A 406 14.58 -6.78 8.15
C ALA A 406 14.50 -7.95 7.19
N MET A 407 15.06 -7.77 6.00
CA MET A 407 15.36 -8.80 5.04
C MET A 407 16.82 -9.19 5.19
N GLN A 408 17.12 -10.49 5.20
CA GLN A 408 18.49 -11.00 5.26
C GLN A 408 18.76 -11.85 4.02
N LEU A 409 19.89 -11.62 3.37
CA LEU A 409 20.36 -12.36 2.20
C LEU A 409 21.76 -12.94 2.47
N GLU A 410 21.95 -14.25 2.27
CA GLU A 410 23.21 -14.95 2.57
C GLU A 410 23.65 -15.92 1.46
N GLY A 411 24.97 -16.06 1.29
CA GLY A 411 25.59 -16.96 0.31
C GLY A 411 25.76 -18.42 0.78
N ASN A 412 25.46 -18.74 2.05
CA ASN A 412 25.57 -20.08 2.63
C ASN A 412 26.92 -20.80 2.37
N GLY A 413 28.02 -20.02 2.28
CA GLY A 413 29.36 -20.52 1.97
C GLY A 413 29.54 -21.09 0.55
N GLN A 414 28.56 -20.94 -0.34
CA GLN A 414 28.65 -21.32 -1.74
C GLN A 414 29.10 -20.13 -2.59
N PRO A 415 29.75 -20.35 -3.75
CA PRO A 415 30.07 -19.27 -4.67
C PRO A 415 28.82 -18.51 -5.11
N MET A 416 28.76 -17.22 -4.82
CA MET A 416 27.69 -16.31 -5.25
C MET A 416 28.00 -15.76 -6.64
N SER A 417 26.95 -15.53 -7.45
CA SER A 417 27.07 -14.65 -8.62
C SER A 417 27.11 -13.20 -8.18
N PHE A 418 27.29 -12.30 -9.15
CA PHE A 418 27.39 -10.87 -8.93
C PHE A 418 26.81 -10.10 -10.12
N ASN A 419 26.71 -8.79 -9.99
CA ASN A 419 26.00 -7.88 -10.89
C ASN A 419 24.50 -8.19 -10.99
N TYR A 420 23.85 -8.38 -9.84
CA TYR A 420 22.41 -8.55 -9.76
C TYR A 420 21.76 -7.51 -8.84
N LEU A 421 20.49 -7.23 -9.11
CA LEU A 421 19.60 -6.51 -8.20
C LEU A 421 18.61 -7.51 -7.61
N LEU A 422 18.26 -7.36 -6.33
CA LEU A 422 17.15 -8.09 -5.74
C LEU A 422 16.04 -7.09 -5.43
N ASN A 423 14.97 -7.12 -6.23
CA ASN A 423 13.77 -6.37 -5.95
C ASN A 423 12.86 -7.17 -5.01
N ALA A 424 12.20 -6.49 -4.08
CA ALA A 424 11.22 -7.08 -3.18
C ALA A 424 9.92 -6.29 -3.25
N SER A 425 8.82 -7.01 -3.41
CA SER A 425 7.47 -6.49 -3.28
C SER A 425 6.76 -7.16 -2.11
N LEU A 426 6.15 -6.38 -1.23
CA LEU A 426 5.41 -6.90 -0.07
C LEU A 426 3.91 -6.73 -0.27
N GLY A 427 3.16 -7.73 0.17
CA GLY A 427 1.70 -7.73 0.23
C GLY A 427 1.21 -8.38 1.51
N LEU A 428 -0.05 -8.16 1.83
CA LEU A 428 -0.75 -8.73 2.99
C LEU A 428 -1.91 -9.56 2.47
N GLU A 429 -2.01 -10.80 2.93
CA GLU A 429 -3.10 -11.72 2.61
C GLU A 429 -3.86 -11.99 3.90
N PHE A 430 -5.15 -11.65 3.90
CA PHE A 430 -6.02 -11.92 5.04
C PHE A 430 -6.69 -13.29 4.86
N LYS A 431 -6.82 -14.03 5.96
CA LYS A 431 -7.61 -15.27 6.01
C LYS A 431 -9.09 -14.97 5.77
N ASP A 432 -9.61 -13.89 6.36
CA ASP A 432 -10.99 -13.48 6.13
C ASP A 432 -11.14 -12.96 4.70
N VAL A 433 -11.83 -13.77 3.89
CA VAL A 433 -12.13 -13.47 2.48
C VAL A 433 -12.98 -12.21 2.30
N LYS A 434 -13.59 -11.67 3.36
CA LYS A 434 -14.30 -10.40 3.35
C LYS A 434 -13.39 -9.18 3.39
N LEU A 435 -12.11 -9.34 3.72
CA LEU A 435 -11.13 -8.25 3.75
C LEU A 435 -10.48 -8.06 2.38
N GLN A 436 -10.02 -6.83 2.11
CA GLN A 436 -9.16 -6.53 0.97
C GLN A 436 -7.75 -6.99 1.27
N ASP A 437 -7.20 -7.79 0.37
CA ASP A 437 -5.78 -8.07 0.36
C ASP A 437 -4.98 -6.83 -0.08
N ASP A 438 -3.72 -6.75 0.36
CA ASP A 438 -2.72 -5.89 -0.26
C ASP A 438 -1.90 -6.73 -1.24
N THR A 439 -2.10 -6.52 -2.54
CA THR A 439 -1.37 -7.22 -3.60
C THR A 439 -0.17 -6.43 -4.11
N TYR A 440 0.96 -6.53 -3.40
CA TYR A 440 2.28 -6.07 -3.86
C TYR A 440 2.34 -4.59 -4.23
N CYS A 441 1.60 -3.75 -3.50
CA CYS A 441 1.46 -2.35 -3.81
C CYS A 441 2.72 -1.52 -3.57
N GLN A 442 3.72 -2.10 -2.92
CA GLN A 442 5.00 -1.46 -2.65
C GLN A 442 6.13 -2.37 -3.14
N THR A 443 7.00 -1.81 -3.99
CA THR A 443 8.21 -2.48 -4.48
C THR A 443 9.43 -1.62 -4.18
N LYS A 444 10.48 -2.26 -3.68
CA LYS A 444 11.79 -1.64 -3.43
C LYS A 444 12.89 -2.53 -4.01
N THR A 445 14.09 -1.98 -4.06
CA THR A 445 15.32 -2.73 -4.37
C THR A 445 16.15 -2.85 -3.10
N PRO A 446 15.90 -3.84 -2.23
CA PRO A 446 16.70 -4.05 -1.03
C PRO A 446 18.20 -4.18 -1.28
N PHE A 447 18.60 -4.98 -2.28
CA PHE A 447 20.01 -5.33 -2.49
C PHE A 447 20.48 -5.08 -3.91
N LYS A 448 21.72 -4.59 -4.01
CA LYS A 448 22.48 -4.50 -5.26
C LYS A 448 23.86 -5.08 -5.04
N VAL A 449 24.15 -6.17 -5.73
CA VAL A 449 25.36 -6.96 -5.52
C VAL A 449 26.25 -6.88 -6.75
N GLY A 450 27.45 -6.31 -6.59
CA GLY A 450 28.51 -6.24 -7.58
C GLY A 450 29.65 -7.22 -7.26
N VAL A 451 30.84 -6.97 -7.81
CA VAL A 451 32.02 -7.82 -7.63
C VAL A 451 33.25 -7.01 -7.25
N ASN A 452 34.03 -7.52 -6.29
CA ASN A 452 35.35 -7.02 -5.94
C ASN A 452 36.41 -7.81 -6.73
N GLY A 453 36.61 -7.45 -8.01
CA GLY A 453 37.55 -8.10 -8.92
C GLY A 453 37.40 -7.62 -10.36
N ALA A 454 38.30 -8.05 -11.26
CA ALA A 454 38.23 -7.65 -12.67
C ALA A 454 37.21 -8.48 -13.46
N THR A 455 36.31 -7.82 -14.20
CA THR A 455 35.37 -8.49 -15.11
C THR A 455 35.69 -8.13 -16.55
N LEU A 456 35.94 -9.15 -17.37
CA LEU A 456 36.46 -9.02 -18.72
C LEU A 456 35.53 -9.72 -19.72
N LYS A 457 34.99 -8.99 -20.70
CA LYS A 457 34.01 -9.54 -21.67
C LYS A 457 34.60 -9.72 -23.06
N VAL A 458 34.55 -10.95 -23.56
CA VAL A 458 35.03 -11.35 -24.90
C VAL A 458 33.85 -11.86 -25.74
N PRO A 459 33.25 -11.02 -26.60
CA PRO A 459 32.16 -11.44 -27.47
C PRO A 459 32.65 -12.25 -28.67
N HIS A 460 31.75 -12.99 -29.31
CA HIS A 460 31.94 -13.58 -30.64
C HIS A 460 33.13 -14.53 -30.82
N THR A 461 33.47 -15.28 -29.76
CA THR A 461 34.53 -16.29 -29.81
C THR A 461 34.05 -17.56 -30.49
N THR A 462 34.86 -18.14 -31.38
CA THR A 462 34.53 -19.40 -32.06
C THR A 462 35.42 -20.56 -31.58
N ASN A 463 34.96 -21.80 -31.78
CA ASN A 463 35.71 -23.01 -31.43
C ASN A 463 36.88 -23.24 -32.40
N ASN A 464 37.96 -22.50 -32.20
CA ASN A 464 39.17 -22.56 -33.01
C ASN A 464 40.40 -22.55 -32.09
N PRO A 465 41.33 -23.52 -32.21
CA PRO A 465 42.54 -23.57 -31.38
C PRO A 465 43.50 -22.38 -31.59
N ALA A 466 43.33 -21.64 -32.70
CA ALA A 466 44.03 -20.40 -32.94
C ALA A 466 43.44 -19.21 -32.16
N ASN A 467 42.18 -19.30 -31.72
CA ASN A 467 41.57 -18.28 -30.88
C ASN A 467 42.02 -18.45 -29.43
N PHE A 468 42.30 -17.33 -28.78
CA PHE A 468 42.67 -17.35 -27.37
C PHE A 468 42.38 -16.02 -26.69
N VAL A 469 42.29 -16.09 -25.37
CA VAL A 469 42.26 -14.92 -24.50
C VAL A 469 43.52 -14.95 -23.66
N ARG A 470 44.31 -13.89 -23.74
CA ARG A 470 45.46 -13.66 -22.87
C ARG A 470 45.02 -12.76 -21.73
N ILE A 471 45.20 -13.22 -20.50
CA ILE A 471 44.91 -12.45 -19.29
C ILE A 471 46.23 -12.23 -18.56
N THR A 472 46.50 -10.97 -18.24
CA THR A 472 47.68 -10.52 -17.52
C THR A 472 47.26 -10.01 -16.16
N ASN A 473 47.90 -10.52 -15.12
CA ASN A 473 47.75 -10.08 -13.74
C ASN A 473 48.99 -9.29 -13.33
N GLU A 474 48.84 -7.98 -13.20
CA GLU A 474 49.86 -7.09 -12.66
C GLU A 474 49.79 -6.97 -11.14
N HIS A 475 48.92 -7.73 -10.46
CA HIS A 475 48.90 -7.76 -9.00
C HIS A 475 50.11 -8.52 -8.43
N VAL A 476 50.41 -8.28 -7.15
CA VAL A 476 51.53 -8.91 -6.43
C VAL A 476 51.19 -10.29 -5.87
N THR A 477 49.93 -10.71 -5.98
CA THR A 477 49.46 -12.05 -5.65
C THR A 477 48.95 -12.74 -6.91
N GLY A 478 48.91 -14.06 -6.91
CA GLY A 478 48.23 -14.83 -7.95
C GLY A 478 46.72 -14.60 -7.91
N ALA A 479 46.07 -14.93 -9.01
CA ALA A 479 44.63 -14.83 -9.19
C ALA A 479 44.06 -16.11 -9.78
N GLU A 480 42.89 -16.51 -9.30
CA GLU A 480 42.05 -17.47 -9.98
C GLU A 480 41.31 -16.77 -11.13
N VAL A 481 41.07 -17.50 -12.21
CA VAL A 481 40.27 -17.04 -13.33
C VAL A 481 39.09 -17.97 -13.48
N SER A 482 37.87 -17.43 -13.40
CA SER A 482 36.67 -18.16 -13.81
C SER A 482 36.13 -17.58 -15.11
N VAL A 483 35.48 -18.43 -15.90
CA VAL A 483 34.82 -18.02 -17.13
C VAL A 483 33.37 -18.46 -17.11
N THR A 484 32.50 -17.54 -17.47
CA THR A 484 31.12 -17.79 -17.83
C THR A 484 31.01 -17.79 -19.35
N VAL A 485 30.53 -18.89 -19.93
CA VAL A 485 30.37 -19.05 -21.37
C VAL A 485 28.89 -19.05 -21.72
N PHE A 486 28.50 -18.18 -22.65
CA PHE A 486 27.14 -18.04 -23.17
C PHE A 486 27.11 -18.47 -24.65
N ASP A 487 26.26 -19.44 -24.99
CA ASP A 487 25.99 -19.82 -26.38
C ASP A 487 25.12 -18.76 -27.05
N GLU A 488 25.68 -18.06 -28.04
CA GLU A 488 24.98 -17.00 -28.78
C GLU A 488 23.93 -17.52 -29.77
N ASN A 489 23.98 -18.81 -30.10
CA ASN A 489 23.09 -19.44 -31.07
C ASN A 489 21.93 -20.21 -30.40
N SER A 490 21.97 -20.37 -29.08
CA SER A 490 20.96 -21.15 -28.37
C SER A 490 19.67 -20.34 -28.16
N THR A 491 18.53 -20.98 -28.43
CA THR A 491 17.18 -20.41 -28.27
C THR A 491 16.52 -20.82 -26.94
N THR A 492 17.18 -21.64 -26.12
CA THR A 492 16.67 -22.05 -24.80
C THR A 492 17.11 -21.07 -23.70
N ALA A 493 16.54 -21.15 -22.50
CA ALA A 493 16.92 -20.27 -21.38
C ALA A 493 18.16 -20.76 -20.58
N ALA A 494 18.69 -21.95 -20.87
CA ALA A 494 19.75 -22.61 -20.10
C ALA A 494 21.09 -22.69 -20.88
N ASN A 495 21.59 -21.56 -21.36
CA ASN A 495 22.69 -21.49 -22.35
C ASN A 495 24.04 -21.11 -21.75
N GLU A 496 24.09 -20.96 -20.43
CA GLU A 496 25.20 -20.39 -19.69
C GLU A 496 25.78 -21.41 -18.71
N ILE A 497 27.11 -21.53 -18.71
CA ILE A 497 27.85 -22.31 -17.71
C ILE A 497 29.04 -21.50 -17.24
N THR A 498 29.24 -21.48 -15.92
CA THR A 498 30.41 -20.89 -15.25
C THR A 498 31.31 -21.99 -14.71
N PHE A 499 32.62 -21.85 -14.87
CA PHE A 499 33.62 -22.73 -14.27
C PHE A 499 34.98 -22.04 -14.08
N VAL A 500 35.81 -22.62 -13.21
CA VAL A 500 37.17 -22.13 -12.92
C VAL A 500 38.18 -22.71 -13.92
N LEU A 501 39.12 -21.88 -14.39
CA LEU A 501 40.21 -22.28 -15.28
C LEU A 501 41.40 -22.81 -14.46
N ASN A 502 41.29 -24.04 -13.98
CA ASN A 502 42.30 -24.71 -13.16
C ASN A 502 42.60 -26.14 -13.64
N ALA A 503 43.53 -26.82 -12.95
CA ALA A 503 43.96 -28.18 -13.29
C ALA A 503 42.81 -29.20 -13.29
N GLU A 504 41.87 -29.07 -12.34
CA GLU A 504 40.70 -29.94 -12.24
C GLU A 504 39.77 -29.82 -13.46
N ASN A 505 39.72 -28.64 -14.07
CA ASN A 505 38.96 -28.37 -15.29
C ASN A 505 39.79 -28.49 -16.58
N GLY A 506 41.02 -29.02 -16.51
CA GLY A 506 41.86 -29.32 -17.68
C GLY A 506 42.76 -28.17 -18.14
N PHE A 507 42.97 -27.16 -17.30
CA PHE A 507 43.86 -26.03 -17.55
C PHE A 507 45.12 -26.16 -16.69
N SER A 508 46.29 -26.21 -17.31
CA SER A 508 47.55 -26.53 -16.63
C SER A 508 48.24 -25.34 -15.96
N GLU A 509 47.76 -24.12 -16.19
CA GLU A 509 48.43 -22.89 -15.76
C GLU A 509 47.44 -22.07 -14.92
N GLU A 510 47.83 -21.73 -13.69
CA GLU A 510 47.11 -20.81 -12.80
C GLU A 510 47.76 -19.43 -12.89
N LEU A 511 46.96 -18.35 -12.91
CA LEU A 511 47.46 -16.99 -13.14
C LEU A 511 48.25 -16.51 -11.93
N GLY A 512 49.59 -16.55 -12.04
CA GLY A 512 50.49 -16.20 -10.95
C GLY A 512 50.55 -14.69 -10.66
N PRO A 513 51.32 -14.30 -9.61
CA PRO A 513 51.70 -12.91 -9.38
C PRO A 513 52.51 -12.38 -10.56
N LYS A 514 52.20 -11.17 -11.04
CA LYS A 514 52.93 -10.51 -12.15
C LYS A 514 53.08 -11.42 -13.38
N ASP A 515 52.02 -12.14 -13.73
CA ASP A 515 52.03 -13.20 -14.75
C ASP A 515 51.04 -12.93 -15.91
N SER A 516 51.21 -13.64 -17.02
CA SER A 516 50.35 -13.55 -18.21
C SER A 516 50.13 -14.91 -18.85
N ILE A 517 48.88 -15.39 -18.82
CA ILE A 517 48.49 -16.71 -19.30
C ILE A 517 47.62 -16.62 -20.55
N VAL A 518 47.75 -17.63 -21.41
CA VAL A 518 46.92 -17.80 -22.61
C VAL A 518 45.92 -18.92 -22.41
N TYR A 519 44.65 -18.56 -22.31
CA TYR A 519 43.54 -19.52 -22.31
C TYR A 519 43.04 -19.74 -23.73
N LYS A 520 43.15 -20.97 -24.22
CA LYS A 520 42.72 -21.35 -25.56
C LYS A 520 41.20 -21.51 -25.63
N SER A 521 40.57 -20.85 -26.60
CA SER A 521 39.11 -20.81 -26.72
C SER A 521 38.50 -22.18 -27.01
N ASP A 522 39.17 -23.03 -27.78
CA ASP A 522 38.73 -24.40 -28.06
C ASP A 522 38.67 -25.26 -26.79
N LYS A 523 39.65 -25.11 -25.87
CA LYS A 523 39.64 -25.80 -24.57
C LYS A 523 38.49 -25.31 -23.68
N ILE A 524 38.26 -24.00 -23.62
CA ILE A 524 37.15 -23.40 -22.85
C ILE A 524 35.81 -23.92 -23.40
N ILE A 525 35.60 -23.86 -24.71
CA ILE A 525 34.34 -24.30 -25.36
C ILE A 525 34.14 -25.81 -25.19
N LYS A 526 35.20 -26.62 -25.25
CA LYS A 526 35.11 -28.05 -24.98
C LYS A 526 34.64 -28.32 -23.55
N LYS A 527 35.23 -27.64 -22.55
CA LYS A 527 34.83 -27.81 -21.14
C LYS A 527 33.41 -27.31 -20.88
N TYR A 528 33.03 -26.19 -21.48
CA TYR A 528 31.65 -25.70 -21.51
C TYR A 528 30.68 -26.77 -22.01
N ALA A 529 30.97 -27.40 -23.14
CA ALA A 529 30.12 -28.43 -23.72
C ALA A 529 29.97 -29.67 -22.81
N GLU A 530 31.05 -30.09 -22.16
CA GLU A 530 31.04 -31.19 -21.20
C GLU A 530 30.13 -30.88 -19.99
N LEU A 531 30.26 -29.68 -19.42
CA LEU A 531 29.48 -29.25 -18.26
C LEU A 531 28.01 -28.97 -18.61
N LEU A 532 27.74 -28.38 -19.78
CA LEU A 532 26.37 -28.16 -20.25
C LEU A 532 25.65 -29.51 -20.42
N LYS A 533 26.32 -30.49 -21.04
CA LYS A 533 25.77 -31.84 -21.20
C LYS A 533 25.47 -32.51 -19.86
N ALA A 534 26.34 -32.34 -18.87
CA ALA A 534 26.10 -32.84 -17.51
C ALA A 534 24.90 -32.14 -16.84
N LYS A 535 24.72 -30.83 -17.05
CA LYS A 535 23.66 -30.03 -16.42
C LYS A 535 22.29 -30.20 -17.09
N THR A 536 22.24 -30.31 -18.42
CA THR A 536 20.98 -30.24 -19.19
C THR A 536 20.72 -31.47 -20.06
N GLY A 537 21.70 -32.36 -20.22
CA GLY A 537 21.64 -33.48 -21.17
C GLY A 537 21.83 -33.08 -22.64
N LEU A 538 22.03 -31.79 -22.95
CA LEU A 538 22.18 -31.26 -24.31
C LEU A 538 23.63 -31.34 -24.80
N ASP A 539 23.84 -31.72 -26.07
CA ASP A 539 25.16 -31.65 -26.74
C ASP A 539 25.38 -30.24 -27.33
N ALA A 540 26.04 -29.37 -26.58
CA ALA A 540 26.32 -27.97 -26.98
C ALA A 540 27.08 -27.83 -28.31
N LEU A 541 27.92 -28.82 -28.64
CA LEU A 541 28.74 -28.83 -29.86
C LEU A 541 27.95 -29.07 -31.15
N LYS A 542 26.63 -29.28 -31.07
CA LYS A 542 25.75 -29.36 -32.26
C LYS A 542 25.07 -28.02 -32.60
N THR A 543 25.17 -27.00 -31.75
CA THR A 543 24.42 -25.73 -31.90
C THR A 543 25.27 -24.46 -32.01
N SER A 544 26.48 -24.41 -31.44
CA SER A 544 27.23 -23.15 -31.35
C SER A 544 28.53 -23.12 -32.17
N ASP A 545 28.57 -22.36 -33.26
CA ASP A 545 29.83 -21.92 -33.88
C ASP A 545 30.44 -20.70 -33.14
N ARG A 546 29.66 -20.06 -32.25
CA ARG A 546 29.97 -18.77 -31.64
C ARG A 546 29.47 -18.68 -30.19
N VAL A 547 30.32 -18.20 -29.29
CA VAL A 547 30.03 -17.98 -27.87
C VAL A 547 30.52 -16.62 -27.41
N SER A 548 29.87 -16.08 -26.39
CA SER A 548 30.36 -14.93 -25.61
C SER A 548 30.94 -15.43 -24.30
N MET A 549 32.07 -14.89 -23.88
CA MET A 549 32.76 -15.28 -22.65
C MET A 549 32.89 -14.09 -21.70
N THR A 550 32.54 -14.27 -20.44
CA THR A 550 32.82 -13.30 -19.37
C THR A 550 33.80 -13.93 -18.41
N PHE A 551 35.01 -13.36 -18.33
CA PHE A 551 36.03 -13.78 -17.37
C PHE A 551 35.94 -12.93 -16.12
N VAL A 552 36.18 -13.58 -14.99
CA VAL A 552 36.27 -12.96 -13.67
C VAL A 552 37.63 -13.33 -13.13
N VAL A 553 38.41 -12.32 -12.76
CA VAL A 553 39.76 -12.50 -12.24
C VAL A 553 39.79 -12.02 -10.80
N THR A 554 40.31 -12.87 -9.92
CA THR A 554 40.43 -12.62 -8.48
C THR A 554 41.60 -11.67 -8.15
N ALA A 555 41.65 -10.53 -8.84
CA ALA A 555 42.64 -9.49 -8.64
C ALA A 555 42.01 -8.11 -8.83
N PRO A 556 42.59 -7.06 -8.22
CA PRO A 556 42.09 -5.70 -8.34
C PRO A 556 41.90 -5.31 -9.79
N LYS A 557 40.74 -4.74 -10.08
CA LYS A 557 40.31 -4.46 -11.45
C LYS A 557 41.35 -3.66 -12.25
N ASP A 558 42.01 -2.70 -11.60
CA ASP A 558 43.01 -1.81 -12.21
C ASP A 558 44.38 -2.48 -12.43
N THR A 559 44.52 -3.75 -12.03
CA THR A 559 45.75 -4.55 -12.17
C THR A 559 45.58 -5.71 -13.15
N VAL A 560 44.41 -5.88 -13.74
CA VAL A 560 44.14 -6.98 -14.68
C VAL A 560 43.92 -6.42 -16.07
N HIS A 561 44.64 -6.99 -17.04
CA HIS A 561 44.53 -6.63 -18.45
C HIS A 561 44.24 -7.87 -19.28
N ALA A 562 43.48 -7.71 -20.36
CA ALA A 562 43.28 -8.82 -21.27
C ALA A 562 43.26 -8.40 -22.74
N THR A 563 43.73 -9.32 -23.57
CA THR A 563 43.65 -9.23 -25.03
C THR A 563 43.04 -10.52 -25.56
N SER A 564 42.16 -10.39 -26.54
CA SER A 564 41.60 -11.56 -27.24
C SER A 564 42.11 -11.59 -28.67
N VAL A 565 42.41 -12.79 -29.17
CA VAL A 565 42.78 -13.01 -30.56
C VAL A 565 41.73 -13.89 -31.20
N ILE A 566 41.11 -13.37 -32.26
CA ILE A 566 40.12 -14.08 -33.05
C ILE A 566 40.66 -14.19 -34.48
N LYS A 567 40.81 -15.42 -34.95
CA LYS A 567 41.29 -15.70 -36.30
C LYS A 567 40.19 -15.45 -37.33
N GLY A 568 40.38 -14.46 -38.18
CA GLY A 568 39.50 -14.18 -39.32
C GLY A 568 39.78 -15.08 -40.53
N PRO A 569 38.84 -15.19 -41.48
CA PRO A 569 39.11 -15.81 -42.78
C PRO A 569 40.29 -15.11 -43.48
N GLY A 570 41.25 -15.88 -44.02
CA GLY A 570 42.34 -15.34 -44.85
C GLY A 570 43.57 -14.81 -44.11
N ASN A 571 43.95 -15.36 -42.95
CA ASN A 571 45.16 -15.00 -42.18
C ASN A 571 45.20 -13.54 -41.68
N THR A 572 44.04 -12.92 -41.45
CA THR A 572 43.96 -11.66 -40.70
C THR A 572 43.56 -11.97 -39.27
N ASP A 573 44.54 -12.10 -38.39
CA ASP A 573 44.29 -12.24 -36.96
C ASP A 573 43.79 -10.88 -36.43
N ARG A 574 42.61 -10.88 -35.80
CA ARG A 574 42.06 -9.68 -35.17
C ARG A 574 42.42 -9.74 -33.70
N VAL A 575 43.26 -8.81 -33.25
CA VAL A 575 43.46 -8.54 -31.82
C VAL A 575 42.36 -7.59 -31.39
N MET A 576 41.50 -8.05 -30.49
CA MET A 576 40.43 -7.24 -29.93
C MET A 576 40.75 -6.94 -28.47
N ALA A 577 40.65 -5.65 -28.11
CA ALA A 577 40.62 -5.25 -26.72
C ALA A 577 39.40 -5.92 -26.07
N VAL A 578 39.62 -6.50 -24.91
CA VAL A 578 38.55 -7.12 -24.13
C VAL A 578 37.71 -5.99 -23.54
N LEU A 579 36.38 -6.08 -23.66
CA LEU A 579 35.49 -5.05 -23.12
C LEU A 579 35.59 -5.10 -21.60
N ASP A 580 36.00 -3.96 -21.04
CA ASP A 580 36.24 -3.80 -19.63
C ASP A 580 35.24 -2.78 -19.06
N ASN A 581 34.66 -3.08 -17.90
CA ASN A 581 33.87 -2.13 -17.11
C ASN A 581 34.76 -1.27 -16.19
N ASN A 582 36.09 -1.40 -16.27
CA ASN A 582 37.04 -0.67 -15.45
C ASN A 582 37.19 0.79 -15.91
N LYS A 583 37.43 1.67 -14.92
CA LYS A 583 37.65 3.10 -15.17
C LYS A 583 39.09 3.30 -15.63
N TRP A 584 39.31 3.41 -16.94
CA TRP A 584 40.61 3.79 -17.47
C TRP A 584 40.55 5.24 -17.97
N SER A 585 41.41 6.11 -17.44
CA SER A 585 41.79 7.33 -18.15
C SER A 585 42.93 6.94 -19.10
N GLN A 586 42.70 7.09 -20.40
CA GLN A 586 43.79 7.02 -21.40
C GLN A 586 44.76 8.19 -21.24
#